data_AF-A0A4Q5NWA7-F1
#
_entry.id   AF-A0A4Q5NWA7-F1
#
_cell.length_a   1.000
_cell.length_b   1.000
_cell.length_c   1.000
_cell.angle_alpha   90.00
_cell.angle_beta   90.00
_cell.angle_gamma   90.00
#
_symmetry.space_group_name_H-M   'P 1'
#
loop_
_entity.id
_entity.type
_entity.pdbx_description
1 polymer ?
#
loop_
_entity_poly.entity_id
_entity_poly.type
_entity_poly.pdbx_seq_one_letter_code
_entity_poly.pdbx_strand_id
1 'polypeptide(L)'
;MKHTIAFSLGVALLGATLGTAHAQRAPIERSDRRAQRQQAMQNMTPEQRAQFAQNQRQQRLNAATPEQRARMEAQRANRQNNGTGTGTQNGATGAGTTGTRNGGTRNGSQSNDTATMTDAQRETAMRALMTSVGITDKAQQDPIVTFVFAQVKAREPVLKIAREVATSLQDGKSTPDQIKVKWTSYQSALDTDKTRFEKELATLDAKIGWSKDARLQSFLSFVGVLNPDVALIGGSQAIFTDPKKVLPVSTTPPQNAANSPRKN
;
A
#
# COMPACT_ATOMS: atom_id res chain seq x y z
N MET A 1 35.47 37.25 -14.08
CA MET A 1 35.45 35.86 -14.56
C MET A 1 34.00 35.40 -14.54
N LYS A 2 33.38 35.22 -15.72
CA LYS A 2 31.98 34.81 -15.87
C LYS A 2 31.97 33.30 -16.09
N HIS A 3 31.52 32.53 -15.10
CA HIS A 3 31.36 31.08 -15.25
C HIS A 3 30.00 30.79 -15.88
N THR A 4 30.02 30.55 -17.19
CA THR A 4 28.89 30.00 -17.94
C THR A 4 28.81 28.51 -17.66
N ILE A 5 27.89 28.10 -16.77
CA ILE A 5 27.58 26.70 -16.53
C ILE A 5 26.59 26.27 -17.62
N ALA A 6 27.09 25.51 -18.61
CA ALA A 6 26.27 24.90 -19.64
C ALA A 6 25.55 23.68 -19.05
N PHE A 7 24.24 23.78 -18.84
CA PHE A 7 23.38 22.64 -18.51
C PHE A 7 23.03 21.91 -19.81
N SER A 8 23.68 20.77 -20.04
CA SER A 8 23.32 19.85 -21.12
C SER A 8 22.08 19.05 -20.70
N LEU A 9 20.94 19.37 -21.31
CA LEU A 9 19.69 18.63 -21.18
C LEU A 9 19.79 17.29 -21.94
N GLY A 10 20.25 16.24 -21.26
CA GLY A 10 20.20 14.88 -21.77
C GLY A 10 18.80 14.28 -21.62
N VAL A 11 18.03 14.25 -22.71
CA VAL A 11 16.75 13.52 -22.78
C VAL A 11 17.06 12.03 -22.95
N ALA A 12 17.07 11.29 -21.85
CA ALA A 12 17.14 9.83 -21.87
C ALA A 12 15.71 9.24 -21.94
N LEU A 13 15.32 8.78 -23.14
CA LEU A 13 14.20 7.86 -23.33
C LEU A 13 14.55 6.52 -22.66
N LEU A 14 14.04 6.29 -21.46
CA LEU A 14 14.13 4.99 -20.78
C LEU A 14 12.79 4.27 -20.88
N GLY A 15 12.85 3.13 -21.55
CA GLY A 15 11.73 2.27 -21.89
C GLY A 15 11.00 1.71 -20.67
N ALA A 16 9.69 1.56 -20.86
CA ALA A 16 8.80 0.87 -19.95
C ALA A 16 9.29 -0.58 -19.72
N THR A 17 9.75 -0.87 -18.51
CA THR A 17 9.89 -2.24 -18.05
C THR A 17 8.51 -2.75 -17.63
N LEU A 18 8.07 -3.75 -18.36
CA LEU A 18 6.83 -4.50 -18.18
C LEU A 18 6.74 -5.05 -16.74
N GLY A 19 5.81 -4.51 -15.97
CA GLY A 19 5.38 -5.09 -14.71
C GLY A 19 4.76 -6.47 -14.95
N THR A 20 5.18 -7.43 -14.13
CA THR A 20 4.70 -8.81 -14.11
C THR A 20 3.19 -8.89 -13.94
N ALA A 21 2.50 -9.16 -15.04
CA ALA A 21 1.10 -9.52 -15.05
C ALA A 21 0.95 -10.96 -14.57
N HIS A 22 0.49 -11.20 -13.33
CA HIS A 22 -0.27 -12.41 -13.01
C HIS A 22 -1.29 -12.20 -11.86
N ALA A 23 -2.55 -12.39 -12.24
CA ALA A 23 -3.71 -12.81 -11.44
C ALA A 23 -4.30 -11.84 -10.38
N GLN A 24 -4.54 -10.58 -10.75
CA GLN A 24 -5.79 -9.95 -10.31
C GLN A 24 -6.94 -10.67 -11.01
N ARG A 25 -7.57 -11.68 -10.36
CA ARG A 25 -8.92 -12.08 -10.76
C ARG A 25 -9.77 -10.81 -10.77
N ALA A 26 -10.39 -10.52 -11.91
CA ALA A 26 -11.02 -9.24 -12.21
C ALA A 26 -11.86 -8.75 -11.01
N PRO A 27 -11.73 -7.48 -10.58
CA PRO A 27 -12.44 -6.94 -9.41
C PRO A 27 -13.97 -7.15 -9.46
N ILE A 28 -14.53 -7.27 -10.67
CA ILE A 28 -15.94 -7.54 -10.94
C ILE A 28 -16.41 -8.88 -10.32
N GLU A 29 -15.59 -9.93 -10.36
CA GLU A 29 -16.02 -11.25 -9.88
C GLU A 29 -16.18 -11.30 -8.34
N ARG A 30 -15.50 -10.42 -7.60
CA ARG A 30 -15.60 -10.35 -6.14
C ARG A 30 -16.83 -9.56 -5.70
N SER A 31 -17.20 -8.49 -6.39
CA SER A 31 -18.44 -7.74 -6.09
C SER A 31 -19.66 -8.62 -6.32
N ASP A 32 -19.67 -9.37 -7.42
CA ASP A 32 -20.82 -10.20 -7.80
C ASP A 32 -21.03 -11.35 -6.82
N ARG A 33 -19.95 -12.03 -6.39
CA ARG A 33 -20.05 -13.07 -5.34
C ARG A 33 -20.54 -12.50 -4.00
N ARG A 34 -20.19 -11.26 -3.65
CA ARG A 34 -20.69 -10.61 -2.42
C ARG A 34 -22.18 -10.31 -2.55
N ALA A 35 -22.62 -9.78 -3.69
CA ALA A 35 -24.03 -9.51 -3.97
C ALA A 35 -24.87 -10.80 -3.95
N GLN A 36 -24.42 -11.85 -4.64
CA GLN A 36 -25.08 -13.16 -4.63
C GLN A 36 -25.18 -13.75 -3.22
N ARG A 37 -24.11 -13.66 -2.42
CA ARG A 37 -24.13 -14.15 -1.04
C ARG A 37 -25.10 -13.34 -0.17
N GLN A 38 -25.18 -12.03 -0.36
CA GLN A 38 -26.12 -11.19 0.36
C GLN A 38 -27.58 -11.52 0.00
N GLN A 39 -27.87 -11.68 -1.29
CA GLN A 39 -29.20 -12.11 -1.76
C GLN A 39 -29.57 -13.49 -1.21
N ALA A 40 -28.64 -14.45 -1.25
CA ALA A 40 -28.86 -15.78 -0.67
C ALA A 40 -29.19 -15.70 0.83
N MET A 41 -28.51 -14.83 1.60
CA MET A 41 -28.80 -14.65 3.03
C MET A 41 -30.13 -13.94 3.29
N GLN A 42 -30.61 -13.06 2.41
CA GLN A 42 -31.91 -12.41 2.53
C GLN A 42 -33.06 -13.40 2.37
N ASN A 43 -32.89 -14.40 1.50
CA ASN A 43 -33.89 -15.43 1.24
C ASN A 43 -33.88 -16.58 2.27
N MET A 44 -32.90 -16.63 3.17
CA MET A 44 -32.83 -17.65 4.23
C MET A 44 -33.63 -17.24 5.47
N THR A 45 -34.38 -18.20 6.02
CA THR A 45 -35.03 -18.04 7.32
C THR A 45 -33.98 -17.82 8.43
N PRO A 46 -34.35 -17.25 9.60
CA PRO A 46 -33.42 -17.07 10.71
C PRO A 46 -32.74 -18.39 11.16
N GLU A 47 -33.49 -19.49 11.18
CA GLU A 47 -32.96 -20.82 11.51
C GLU A 47 -31.95 -21.32 10.48
N GLN A 48 -32.27 -21.17 9.19
CA GLN A 48 -31.34 -21.51 8.10
C GLN A 48 -30.08 -20.67 8.12
N ARG A 49 -30.17 -19.38 8.49
CA ARG A 49 -28.99 -18.51 8.66
C ARG A 49 -28.09 -18.99 9.81
N ALA A 50 -28.67 -19.41 10.93
CA ALA A 50 -27.91 -19.95 12.05
C ALA A 50 -27.16 -21.24 11.65
N GLN A 51 -27.85 -22.15 10.96
CA GLN A 51 -27.24 -23.37 10.43
C GLN A 51 -26.14 -23.07 9.39
N PHE A 52 -26.38 -22.14 8.46
CA PHE A 52 -25.38 -21.73 7.47
C PHE A 52 -24.12 -21.14 8.13
N ALA A 53 -24.29 -20.31 9.16
CA ALA A 53 -23.17 -19.75 9.92
C ALA A 53 -22.39 -20.85 10.66
N GLN A 54 -23.08 -21.84 11.25
CA GLN A 54 -22.45 -22.97 11.91
C GLN A 54 -21.67 -23.85 10.91
N ASN A 55 -22.23 -24.14 9.74
CA ASN A 55 -21.57 -24.89 8.68
C ASN A 55 -20.32 -24.18 8.14
N GLN A 56 -20.41 -22.88 7.84
CA GLN A 56 -19.26 -22.07 7.44
C GLN A 56 -18.16 -22.10 8.50
N ARG A 57 -18.54 -22.01 9.78
CA ARG A 57 -17.59 -22.08 10.89
C ARG A 57 -16.91 -23.45 10.95
N GLN A 58 -17.67 -24.54 10.78
CA GLN A 58 -17.11 -25.89 10.79
C GLN A 58 -16.17 -26.11 9.60
N GLN A 59 -16.54 -25.66 8.40
CA GLN A 59 -15.67 -25.71 7.22
C GLN A 59 -14.35 -24.96 7.43
N ARG A 60 -14.41 -23.77 8.04
CA ARG A 60 -13.20 -23.01 8.39
C ARG A 60 -12.32 -23.72 9.42
N LEU A 61 -12.92 -24.39 10.41
CA LEU A 61 -12.18 -25.16 11.40
C LEU A 61 -11.51 -26.40 10.78
N ASN A 62 -12.21 -27.08 9.87
CA ASN A 62 -11.70 -28.26 9.18
C ASN A 62 -10.59 -27.90 8.18
N ALA A 63 -10.71 -26.76 7.49
CA ALA A 63 -9.70 -26.28 6.54
C ALA A 63 -8.49 -25.61 7.22
N ALA A 64 -8.61 -25.20 8.48
CA ALA A 64 -7.51 -24.59 9.22
C ALA A 64 -6.49 -25.63 9.68
N THR A 65 -5.21 -25.27 9.57
CA THR A 65 -4.11 -26.07 10.12
C THR A 65 -4.22 -26.14 11.66
N PRO A 66 -3.64 -27.16 12.31
CA PRO A 66 -3.65 -27.27 13.78
C PRO A 66 -3.14 -26.01 14.48
N GLU A 67 -2.07 -25.38 13.97
CA GLU A 67 -1.53 -24.13 14.52
C GLU A 67 -2.51 -22.96 14.40
N GLN A 68 -3.23 -22.85 13.29
CA GLN A 68 -4.23 -21.80 13.11
C GLN A 68 -5.44 -22.00 14.04
N ARG A 69 -5.83 -23.26 14.29
CA ARG A 69 -6.89 -23.58 15.26
C ARG A 69 -6.50 -23.14 16.68
N ALA A 70 -5.28 -23.46 17.12
CA ALA A 70 -4.76 -23.05 18.42
C ALA A 70 -4.77 -21.51 18.57
N ARG A 71 -4.38 -20.76 17.54
CA ARG A 71 -4.45 -19.29 17.55
C ARG A 71 -5.88 -18.76 17.65
N MET A 72 -6.81 -19.35 16.91
CA MET A 72 -8.22 -18.95 16.97
C MET A 72 -8.83 -19.23 18.35
N GLU A 73 -8.47 -20.36 18.97
CA GLU A 73 -8.91 -20.72 20.31
C GLU A 73 -8.34 -19.78 21.38
N ALA A 74 -7.03 -19.50 21.34
CA ALA A 74 -6.40 -18.52 22.22
C ALA A 74 -7.02 -17.12 22.11
N GLN A 75 -7.35 -16.67 20.90
CA GLN A 75 -8.06 -15.40 20.71
C GLN A 75 -9.46 -15.40 21.32
N ARG A 76 -10.19 -16.53 21.25
CA ARG A 76 -11.52 -16.64 21.87
C ARG A 76 -11.43 -16.63 23.39
N ALA A 77 -10.45 -17.34 23.97
CA ALA A 77 -10.17 -17.32 25.41
C ALA A 77 -9.84 -15.89 25.89
N ASN A 78 -8.98 -15.16 25.16
CA ASN A 78 -8.65 -13.77 25.50
C ASN A 78 -9.86 -12.82 25.42
N ARG A 79 -10.78 -13.02 24.46
CA ARG A 79 -12.01 -12.21 24.37
C ARG A 79 -12.99 -12.51 25.51
N GLN A 80 -13.07 -13.76 25.96
CA GLN A 80 -13.88 -14.11 27.12
C GLN A 80 -13.31 -13.49 28.39
N ASN A 81 -11.99 -13.49 28.57
CA ASN A 81 -11.35 -12.87 29.73
C ASN A 81 -11.42 -11.33 29.74
N ASN A 82 -11.36 -10.67 28.57
CA ASN A 82 -11.49 -9.20 28.47
C ASN A 82 -12.94 -8.70 28.44
N GLY A 83 -13.94 -9.59 28.37
CA GLY A 83 -15.36 -9.23 28.31
C GLY A 83 -16.04 -9.05 29.68
N THR A 84 -15.37 -9.43 30.77
CA THR A 84 -15.90 -9.42 32.15
C THR A 84 -15.49 -8.19 32.97
N GLY A 85 -14.97 -7.13 32.33
CA GLY A 85 -14.74 -5.83 32.96
C GLY A 85 -16.05 -5.08 33.25
N THR A 86 -16.69 -5.43 34.37
CA THR A 86 -17.45 -4.57 35.28
C THR A 86 -18.06 -3.27 34.69
N GLY A 87 -19.06 -3.43 33.82
CA GLY A 87 -20.17 -2.49 33.74
C GLY A 87 -21.08 -2.70 34.95
N THR A 88 -20.62 -2.34 36.14
CA THR A 88 -21.39 -2.40 37.37
C THR A 88 -22.60 -1.47 37.26
N GLN A 89 -23.77 -2.10 37.17
CA GLN A 89 -25.08 -1.62 37.58
C GLN A 89 -25.00 -0.58 38.70
N ASN A 90 -25.34 0.67 38.40
CA ASN A 90 -26.06 1.51 39.35
C ASN A 90 -27.47 1.66 38.84
N GLY A 91 -28.40 1.01 39.55
CA GLY A 91 -29.82 1.24 39.38
C GLY A 91 -30.17 2.63 39.87
N ALA A 92 -30.70 3.45 38.98
CA ALA A 92 -31.58 4.55 39.34
C ALA A 92 -32.72 4.53 38.33
N THR A 93 -33.88 4.14 38.83
CA THR A 93 -35.19 4.24 38.20
C THR A 93 -35.41 5.64 37.63
N GLY A 94 -35.31 5.77 36.32
CA GLY A 94 -35.60 7.01 35.58
C GLY A 94 -36.29 6.65 34.28
N ALA A 95 -37.61 6.81 34.27
CA ALA A 95 -38.48 6.52 33.15
C ALA A 95 -38.12 7.39 31.92
N GLY A 96 -38.17 6.77 30.75
CA GLY A 96 -38.48 7.45 29.50
C GLY A 96 -37.35 8.26 28.87
N THR A 97 -36.40 7.61 28.21
CA THR A 97 -35.87 8.13 26.95
C THR A 97 -35.43 6.95 26.09
N THR A 98 -36.13 6.79 24.98
CA THR A 98 -35.93 5.80 23.91
C THR A 98 -34.49 5.86 23.40
N GLY A 99 -33.59 5.14 24.07
CA GLY A 99 -32.22 4.96 23.64
C GLY A 99 -32.17 3.97 22.49
N THR A 100 -32.17 4.50 21.28
CA THR A 100 -31.82 3.80 20.03
C THR A 100 -30.46 3.13 20.22
N ARG A 101 -30.46 1.88 20.70
CA ARG A 101 -29.30 1.00 20.70
C ARG A 101 -29.00 0.65 19.25
N ASN A 102 -28.26 1.55 18.62
CA ASN A 102 -27.64 1.36 17.33
C ASN A 102 -26.58 0.26 17.47
N GLY A 103 -27.06 -0.99 17.49
CA GLY A 103 -26.28 -2.20 17.37
C GLY A 103 -25.70 -2.28 15.97
N GLY A 104 -24.77 -1.37 15.68
CA GLY A 104 -23.99 -1.33 14.46
C GLY A 104 -23.15 -2.60 14.40
N THR A 105 -23.71 -3.62 13.76
CA THR A 105 -23.00 -4.67 13.06
C THR A 105 -21.79 -4.04 12.37
N ARG A 106 -20.61 -4.17 13.01
CA ARG A 106 -19.31 -4.05 12.36
C ARG A 106 -19.18 -5.23 11.40
N ASN A 107 -19.98 -5.18 10.35
CA ASN A 107 -19.90 -6.06 9.22
C ASN A 107 -18.53 -5.78 8.61
N GLY A 108 -17.63 -6.77 8.75
CA GLY A 108 -16.27 -6.75 8.28
C GLY A 108 -16.23 -6.71 6.76
N SER A 109 -16.64 -5.58 6.20
CA SER A 109 -16.07 -5.09 4.97
C SER A 109 -14.58 -4.97 5.24
N GLN A 110 -13.84 -6.04 4.92
CA GLN A 110 -12.54 -5.89 4.27
C GLN A 110 -12.81 -5.12 2.98
N SER A 111 -13.13 -3.84 3.14
CA SER A 111 -12.86 -2.81 2.16
C SER A 111 -11.40 -3.00 1.80
N ASN A 112 -11.05 -2.68 0.55
CA ASN A 112 -9.68 -2.38 0.19
C ASN A 112 -9.22 -1.10 0.93
N ASP A 113 -9.35 -1.08 2.26
CA ASP A 113 -8.47 -0.36 3.14
C ASP A 113 -7.11 -1.08 3.00
N THR A 114 -6.45 -0.85 1.86
CA THR A 114 -5.07 -0.38 1.93
C THR A 114 -5.12 0.83 2.85
N ALA A 115 -5.20 0.56 4.16
CA ALA A 115 -5.16 1.56 5.20
C ALA A 115 -3.90 2.34 4.86
N THR A 116 -4.10 3.59 4.49
CA THR A 116 -3.01 4.52 4.27
C THR A 116 -2.17 4.41 5.53
N MET A 117 -0.98 3.81 5.42
CA MET A 117 -0.06 3.74 6.56
C MET A 117 0.06 5.16 7.06
N THR A 118 -0.17 5.36 8.35
CA THR A 118 0.04 6.66 8.97
C THR A 118 1.49 7.09 8.76
N ASP A 119 1.76 8.39 8.77
CA ASP A 119 3.14 8.88 8.63
C ASP A 119 4.07 8.26 9.67
N ALA A 120 3.60 8.07 10.90
CA ALA A 120 4.35 7.39 11.96
C ALA A 120 4.69 5.93 11.62
N GLN A 121 3.77 5.18 11.00
CA GLN A 121 4.03 3.81 10.56
C GLN A 121 5.03 3.76 9.41
N ARG A 122 4.93 4.69 8.45
CA ARG A 122 5.89 4.82 7.35
C ARG A 122 7.28 5.18 7.85
N GLU A 123 7.37 6.11 8.80
CA GLU A 123 8.61 6.48 9.46
C GLU A 123 9.23 5.27 10.16
N THR A 124 8.45 4.56 10.97
CA THR A 124 8.92 3.37 11.70
C THR A 124 9.44 2.30 10.74
N ALA A 125 8.73 2.05 9.63
CA ALA A 125 9.15 1.09 8.61
C ALA A 125 10.44 1.52 7.90
N MET A 126 10.58 2.80 7.55
CA MET A 126 11.80 3.34 6.94
C MET A 126 13.01 3.20 7.88
N ARG A 127 12.83 3.52 9.16
CA ARG A 127 13.89 3.37 10.18
C ARG A 127 14.28 1.91 10.37
N ALA A 128 13.30 1.01 10.44
CA ALA A 128 13.58 -0.42 10.52
C ALA A 128 14.37 -0.92 9.30
N LEU A 129 14.02 -0.44 8.09
CA LEU A 129 14.76 -0.78 6.88
C LEU A 129 16.21 -0.25 6.91
N MET A 130 16.42 1.01 7.30
CA MET A 130 17.77 1.58 7.47
C MET A 130 18.61 0.78 8.47
N THR A 131 18.03 0.46 9.63
CA THR A 131 18.69 -0.39 10.64
C THR A 131 19.03 -1.77 10.09
N SER A 132 18.17 -2.38 9.27
CA SER A 132 18.41 -3.72 8.70
C SER A 132 19.62 -3.80 7.75
N VAL A 133 19.99 -2.68 7.12
CA VAL A 133 21.18 -2.57 6.27
C VAL A 133 22.38 -1.98 7.01
N GLY A 134 22.30 -1.83 8.33
CA GLY A 134 23.38 -1.34 9.18
C GLY A 134 23.50 0.19 9.25
N ILE A 135 22.50 0.94 8.80
CA ILE A 135 22.42 2.40 9.00
C ILE A 135 21.67 2.63 10.31
N THR A 136 22.40 2.62 11.44
CA THR A 136 21.82 2.69 12.79
C THR A 136 21.93 4.05 13.45
N ASP A 137 22.77 4.94 12.91
CA ASP A 137 22.96 6.28 13.47
C ASP A 137 21.72 7.15 13.27
N LYS A 138 21.14 7.61 14.37
CA LYS A 138 19.97 8.48 14.36
C LYS A 138 20.25 9.81 13.63
N ALA A 139 21.47 10.34 13.74
CA ALA A 139 21.85 11.57 13.06
C ALA A 139 21.86 11.43 11.52
N GLN A 140 22.03 10.21 11.01
CA GLN A 140 21.86 9.90 9.58
C GLN A 140 20.40 9.60 9.23
N GLN A 141 19.69 8.84 10.08
CA GLN A 141 18.30 8.43 9.81
C GLN A 141 17.32 9.61 9.77
N ASP A 142 17.43 10.55 10.73
CA ASP A 142 16.46 11.65 10.87
C ASP A 142 16.40 12.57 9.63
N PRO A 143 17.53 13.01 9.04
CA PRO A 143 17.53 13.79 7.81
C PRO A 143 16.95 13.04 6.61
N ILE A 144 17.22 11.73 6.47
CA ILE A 144 16.70 10.90 5.37
C ILE A 144 15.17 10.81 5.46
N VAL A 145 14.66 10.47 6.65
CA VAL A 145 13.22 10.38 6.91
C VAL A 145 12.55 11.73 6.60
N THR A 146 13.10 12.82 7.14
CA THR A 146 12.59 14.18 6.91
C THR A 146 12.58 14.53 5.42
N PHE A 147 13.67 14.24 4.70
CA PHE A 147 13.77 14.47 3.26
C PHE A 147 12.70 13.70 2.49
N VAL A 148 12.51 12.40 2.77
CA VAL A 148 11.52 11.57 2.08
C VAL A 148 10.10 12.11 2.28
N PHE A 149 9.71 12.45 3.51
CA PHE A 149 8.38 13.01 3.77
C PHE A 149 8.20 14.39 3.11
N ALA A 150 9.22 15.24 3.14
CA ALA A 150 9.20 16.52 2.44
C ALA A 150 9.02 16.35 0.92
N GLN A 151 9.71 15.39 0.30
CA GLN A 151 9.57 15.12 -1.13
C GLN A 151 8.17 14.61 -1.50
N VAL A 152 7.57 13.73 -0.68
CA VAL A 152 6.20 13.25 -0.93
C VAL A 152 5.22 14.42 -0.97
N LYS A 153 5.29 15.31 0.03
CA LYS A 153 4.42 16.50 0.10
C LYS A 153 4.70 17.48 -1.04
N ALA A 154 5.97 17.73 -1.34
CA ALA A 154 6.36 18.68 -2.38
C ALA A 154 5.96 18.25 -3.80
N ARG A 155 5.72 16.96 -4.02
CA ARG A 155 5.27 16.39 -5.30
C ARG A 155 3.75 16.41 -5.50
N GLU A 156 2.96 16.71 -4.47
CA GLU A 156 1.49 16.76 -4.59
C GLU A 156 0.98 17.63 -5.75
N PRO A 157 1.56 18.82 -6.05
CA PRO A 157 1.14 19.64 -7.18
C PRO A 157 1.39 18.95 -8.53
N VAL A 158 2.54 18.30 -8.71
CA VAL A 158 2.87 17.56 -9.94
C VAL A 158 1.90 16.39 -10.13
N LEU A 159 1.64 15.63 -9.06
CA LEU A 159 0.69 14.51 -9.08
C LEU A 159 -0.75 14.95 -9.35
N LYS A 160 -1.12 16.17 -8.93
CA LYS A 160 -2.43 16.75 -9.26
C LYS A 160 -2.53 17.00 -10.76
N ILE A 161 -1.54 17.65 -11.37
CA ILE A 161 -1.53 17.92 -12.82
C ILE A 161 -1.48 16.61 -13.62
N ALA A 162 -0.69 15.63 -13.18
CA ALA A 162 -0.63 14.31 -13.80
C ALA A 162 -2.01 13.61 -13.83
N ARG A 163 -2.78 13.70 -12.73
CA ARG A 163 -4.15 13.17 -12.66
C ARG A 163 -5.10 13.92 -13.59
N GLU A 164 -4.94 15.22 -13.73
CA GLU A 164 -5.74 16.03 -14.67
C GLU A 164 -5.46 15.67 -16.13
N VAL A 165 -4.19 15.41 -16.49
CA VAL A 165 -3.80 14.88 -17.81
C VAL A 165 -4.41 13.50 -18.03
N ALA A 166 -4.25 12.57 -17.07
CA ALA A 166 -4.80 11.23 -17.17
C ALA A 166 -6.33 11.23 -17.34
N THR A 167 -7.03 12.06 -16.57
CA THR A 167 -8.49 12.22 -16.68
C THR A 167 -8.89 12.72 -18.07
N SER A 168 -8.18 13.72 -18.60
CA SER A 168 -8.42 14.25 -19.96
C SER A 168 -8.18 13.23 -21.08
N LEU A 169 -7.28 12.29 -20.88
CA LEU A 169 -7.04 11.20 -21.83
C LEU A 169 -8.12 10.11 -21.72
N GLN A 170 -8.63 9.85 -20.51
CA GLN A 170 -9.60 8.79 -20.25
C GLN A 170 -11.04 9.17 -20.59
N ASP A 171 -11.43 10.43 -20.36
CA ASP A 171 -12.83 10.84 -20.49
C ASP A 171 -13.28 11.03 -21.94
N GLY A 172 -12.35 11.21 -22.89
CA GLY A 172 -12.62 11.50 -24.29
C GLY A 172 -13.34 12.82 -24.55
N LYS A 173 -13.48 13.68 -23.53
CA LYS A 173 -14.19 14.97 -23.61
C LYS A 173 -13.25 16.13 -23.92
N SER A 174 -11.96 15.95 -23.63
CA SER A 174 -10.95 16.99 -23.85
C SER A 174 -10.55 17.03 -25.33
N THR A 175 -10.50 18.23 -25.92
CA THR A 175 -10.00 18.41 -27.30
C THR A 175 -8.48 18.17 -27.36
N PRO A 176 -7.90 17.88 -28.53
CA PRO A 176 -6.45 17.74 -28.69
C PRO A 176 -5.67 18.95 -28.16
N ASP A 177 -6.16 20.17 -28.39
CA ASP A 177 -5.52 21.39 -27.89
C ASP A 177 -5.57 21.51 -26.37
N GLN A 178 -6.69 21.13 -25.73
CA GLN A 178 -6.80 21.10 -24.28
C GLN A 178 -5.84 20.08 -23.65
N ILE A 179 -5.70 18.89 -24.26
CA ILE A 179 -4.75 17.87 -23.82
C ILE A 179 -3.32 18.40 -23.94
N LYS A 180 -2.99 19.06 -25.06
CA LYS A 180 -1.67 19.66 -25.29
C LYS A 180 -1.32 20.72 -24.23
N VAL A 181 -2.26 21.60 -23.88
CA VAL A 181 -2.04 22.61 -22.83
C VAL A 181 -1.74 21.93 -21.49
N LYS A 182 -2.55 20.95 -21.06
CA LYS A 182 -2.32 20.23 -19.80
C LYS A 182 -0.99 19.47 -19.79
N TRP A 183 -0.61 18.87 -20.92
CA TRP A 183 0.68 18.19 -21.06
C TRP A 183 1.85 19.16 -20.89
N THR A 184 1.80 20.33 -21.52
CA THR A 184 2.83 21.37 -21.34
C THR A 184 2.92 21.84 -19.89
N SER A 185 1.79 22.02 -19.20
CA SER A 185 1.76 22.36 -17.78
C SER A 185 2.39 21.25 -16.92
N TYR A 186 2.14 19.99 -17.25
CA TYR A 186 2.75 18.85 -16.56
C TYR A 186 4.28 18.82 -16.73
N GLN A 187 4.77 19.01 -17.96
CA GLN A 187 6.22 19.06 -18.24
C GLN A 187 6.90 20.19 -17.46
N SER A 188 6.33 21.39 -17.47
CA SER A 188 6.87 22.52 -16.70
C SER A 188 6.90 22.25 -15.18
N ALA A 189 5.88 21.57 -14.66
CA ALA A 189 5.84 21.18 -13.25
C ALA A 189 6.91 20.12 -12.92
N LEU A 190 7.19 19.18 -13.83
CA LEU A 190 8.26 18.20 -13.68
C LEU A 190 9.64 18.86 -13.65
N ASP A 191 9.92 19.79 -14.56
CA ASP A 191 11.22 20.50 -14.60
C ASP A 191 11.47 21.29 -13.31
N THR A 192 10.41 21.92 -12.80
CA THR A 192 10.44 22.63 -11.51
C THR A 192 10.71 21.65 -10.35
N ASP A 193 10.02 20.51 -10.32
CA ASP A 193 10.19 19.46 -9.30
C ASP A 193 11.60 18.90 -9.31
N LYS A 194 12.15 18.63 -10.49
CA LYS A 194 13.51 18.12 -10.68
C LYS A 194 14.55 19.09 -10.13
N THR A 195 14.45 20.37 -10.50
CA THR A 195 15.35 21.42 -10.01
C THR A 195 15.31 21.54 -8.48
N ARG A 196 14.10 21.51 -7.89
CA ARG A 196 13.93 21.51 -6.43
C ARG A 196 14.55 20.26 -5.81
N PHE A 197 14.29 19.09 -6.37
CA PHE A 197 14.79 17.81 -5.87
C PHE A 197 16.32 17.78 -5.84
N GLU A 198 16.99 18.21 -6.92
CA GLU A 198 18.46 18.27 -6.99
C GLU A 198 19.04 19.18 -5.90
N LYS A 199 18.43 20.35 -5.66
CA LYS A 199 18.84 21.28 -4.59
C LYS A 199 18.68 20.67 -3.19
N GLU A 200 17.54 20.05 -2.92
CA GLU A 200 17.29 19.39 -1.63
C GLU A 200 18.21 18.19 -1.43
N LEU A 201 18.52 17.45 -2.50
CA LEU A 201 19.43 16.30 -2.43
C LEU A 201 20.87 16.73 -2.12
N ALA A 202 21.33 17.84 -2.71
CA ALA A 202 22.61 18.46 -2.34
C ALA A 202 22.61 18.94 -0.88
N THR A 203 21.49 19.46 -0.38
CA THR A 203 21.32 19.85 1.02
C THR A 203 21.36 18.64 1.96
N LEU A 204 20.75 17.52 1.55
CA LEU A 204 20.84 16.25 2.27
C LEU A 204 22.29 15.76 2.31
N ASP A 205 23.01 15.81 1.19
CA ASP A 205 24.42 15.39 1.14
C ASP A 205 25.31 16.22 2.05
N ALA A 206 25.14 17.55 2.05
CA ALA A 206 25.87 18.42 2.95
C ALA A 206 25.62 18.11 4.44
N LYS A 207 24.45 17.56 4.79
CA LYS A 207 24.10 17.22 6.17
C LYS A 207 24.64 15.87 6.63
N ILE A 208 24.58 14.83 5.80
CA ILE A 208 24.89 13.46 6.22
C ILE A 208 26.05 12.81 5.44
N GLY A 209 26.59 13.49 4.43
CA GLY A 209 27.70 13.01 3.60
C GLY A 209 27.39 11.71 2.86
N TRP A 210 26.16 11.52 2.39
CA TRP A 210 25.74 10.25 1.77
C TRP A 210 26.53 9.90 0.51
N SER A 211 27.04 10.89 -0.22
CA SER A 211 27.86 10.69 -1.41
C SER A 211 29.24 10.10 -1.11
N LYS A 212 29.70 10.18 0.14
CA LYS A 212 30.99 9.66 0.61
C LYS A 212 30.89 8.27 1.25
N ASP A 213 29.67 7.84 1.59
CA ASP A 213 29.39 6.54 2.18
C ASP A 213 28.73 5.62 1.15
N ALA A 214 29.50 4.68 0.59
CA ALA A 214 29.03 3.76 -0.44
C ALA A 214 27.82 2.90 0.01
N ARG A 215 27.73 2.57 1.30
CA ARG A 215 26.60 1.78 1.84
C ARG A 215 25.35 2.65 1.86
N LEU A 216 25.45 3.87 2.39
CA LEU A 216 24.34 4.80 2.44
C LEU A 216 23.88 5.21 1.04
N GLN A 217 24.81 5.51 0.14
CA GLN A 217 24.50 5.81 -1.27
C GLN A 217 23.75 4.65 -1.94
N SER A 218 24.22 3.41 -1.77
CA SER A 218 23.57 2.22 -2.34
C SER A 218 22.16 2.04 -1.79
N PHE A 219 21.98 2.24 -0.48
CA PHE A 219 20.67 2.19 0.16
C PHE A 219 19.73 3.24 -0.41
N LEU A 220 20.14 4.51 -0.45
CA LEU A 220 19.32 5.61 -0.97
C LEU A 220 18.99 5.43 -2.45
N SER A 221 19.90 4.86 -3.25
CA SER A 221 19.62 4.51 -4.64
C SER A 221 18.56 3.41 -4.73
N PHE A 222 18.72 2.34 -3.94
CA PHE A 222 17.81 1.19 -3.91
C PHE A 222 16.39 1.57 -3.48
N VAL A 223 16.24 2.41 -2.45
CA VAL A 223 14.92 2.90 -2.01
C VAL A 223 14.35 4.02 -2.89
N GLY A 224 15.06 4.40 -3.96
CA GLY A 224 14.62 5.41 -4.94
C GLY A 224 14.72 6.85 -4.44
N VAL A 225 15.49 7.12 -3.39
CA VAL A 225 15.67 8.48 -2.82
C VAL A 225 16.58 9.33 -3.69
N LEU A 226 17.54 8.75 -4.42
CA LEU A 226 18.47 9.49 -5.29
C LEU A 226 17.90 9.75 -6.70
N ASN A 227 16.85 9.04 -7.10
CA ASN A 227 16.33 9.07 -8.47
C ASN A 227 14.97 9.79 -8.51
N PRO A 228 14.90 11.01 -9.08
CA PRO A 228 13.64 11.76 -9.13
C PRO A 228 12.55 11.04 -9.92
N ASP A 229 12.94 10.20 -10.88
CA ASP A 229 12.03 9.49 -11.78
C ASP A 229 11.38 8.25 -11.13
N VAL A 230 12.10 7.55 -10.25
CA VAL A 230 11.59 6.32 -9.58
C VAL A 230 10.47 6.67 -8.60
N ALA A 231 10.54 7.84 -7.98
CA ALA A 231 9.50 8.32 -7.09
C ALA A 231 8.16 8.64 -7.82
N LEU A 232 8.14 8.70 -9.16
CA LEU A 232 6.91 8.92 -9.95
C LEU A 232 6.07 7.66 -10.18
N ILE A 233 6.66 6.46 -10.11
CA ILE A 233 5.99 5.18 -10.45
C ILE A 233 5.29 4.55 -9.23
N GLY A 234 4.85 5.38 -8.28
CA GLY A 234 4.32 4.93 -6.99
C GLY A 234 5.36 4.86 -5.88
N GLY A 235 6.62 5.19 -6.19
CA GLY A 235 7.70 5.44 -5.25
C GLY A 235 7.89 4.35 -4.20
N SER A 236 8.64 4.68 -3.15
CA SER A 236 8.92 3.76 -2.06
C SER A 236 7.67 3.18 -1.37
N GLN A 237 6.47 3.76 -1.57
CA GLN A 237 5.22 3.18 -1.11
C GLN A 237 4.90 1.82 -1.76
N ALA A 238 5.34 1.56 -2.99
CA ALA A 238 5.26 0.23 -3.59
C ALA A 238 6.19 -0.78 -2.87
N ILE A 239 7.36 -0.32 -2.41
CA ILE A 239 8.38 -1.12 -1.72
C ILE A 239 8.00 -1.38 -0.25
N PHE A 240 7.36 -0.41 0.41
CA PHE A 240 6.95 -0.48 1.81
C PHE A 240 5.53 -1.02 2.03
N THR A 241 4.91 -1.60 1.00
CA THR A 241 3.69 -2.39 1.24
C THR A 241 4.05 -3.60 2.11
N ASP A 242 3.27 -3.80 3.18
CA ASP A 242 3.44 -4.83 4.23
C ASP A 242 4.22 -6.07 3.76
N PRO A 243 5.40 -6.42 4.34
CA PRO A 243 6.19 -7.58 3.92
C PRO A 243 5.41 -8.90 4.02
N LYS A 244 4.32 -8.94 4.80
CA LYS A 244 3.40 -10.09 4.86
C LYS A 244 2.51 -10.24 3.62
N LYS A 245 2.51 -9.25 2.73
CA LYS A 245 1.82 -9.26 1.43
C LYS A 245 2.78 -9.31 0.25
N VAL A 246 4.09 -9.28 0.46
CA VAL A 246 5.06 -9.66 -0.58
C VAL A 246 4.82 -11.13 -0.85
N LEU A 247 4.42 -11.43 -2.09
CA LEU A 247 4.05 -12.76 -2.53
C LEU A 247 5.15 -13.76 -2.12
N PRO A 248 4.80 -14.94 -1.57
CA PRO A 248 5.80 -15.98 -1.39
C PRO A 248 6.48 -16.20 -2.74
N VAL A 249 7.82 -16.09 -2.77
CA VAL A 249 8.61 -16.51 -3.92
C VAL A 249 8.16 -17.93 -4.22
N SER A 250 7.49 -18.13 -5.35
CA SER A 250 7.02 -19.43 -5.76
C SER A 250 8.26 -20.26 -6.10
N THR A 251 8.80 -20.94 -5.11
CA THR A 251 9.75 -22.03 -5.30
C THR A 251 8.98 -23.23 -5.80
N THR A 252 8.35 -23.09 -6.96
CA THR A 252 7.89 -24.27 -7.70
C THR A 252 9.16 -24.89 -8.28
N PRO A 253 9.63 -26.05 -7.79
CA PRO A 253 10.74 -26.73 -8.44
C PRO A 253 10.34 -26.98 -9.90
N PRO A 254 11.30 -26.92 -10.86
CA PRO A 254 11.01 -27.15 -12.26
C PRO A 254 10.30 -28.50 -12.40
N GLN A 255 9.07 -28.47 -12.95
CA GLN A 255 8.36 -29.69 -13.29
C GLN A 255 9.22 -30.45 -14.29
N ASN A 256 9.74 -31.58 -13.82
CA ASN A 256 10.55 -32.50 -14.58
C ASN A 256 9.70 -33.05 -15.74
N ALA A 257 9.96 -32.57 -16.96
CA ALA A 257 9.30 -32.97 -18.18
C ALA A 257 9.81 -34.36 -18.64
N ALA A 258 9.52 -35.39 -17.84
CA ALA A 258 9.90 -36.76 -18.13
C ALA A 258 8.70 -37.70 -17.89
N ASN A 259 7.71 -37.65 -18.79
CA ASN A 259 6.87 -38.82 -19.09
C ASN A 259 6.09 -38.57 -20.38
N SER A 260 6.71 -38.91 -21.52
CA SER A 260 5.99 -39.18 -22.76
C SER A 260 5.69 -40.68 -22.84
N PRO A 261 4.46 -41.09 -23.15
CA PRO A 261 4.08 -42.50 -23.24
C PRO A 261 4.71 -43.16 -24.47
N ARG A 262 5.33 -44.34 -24.25
CA ARG A 262 5.66 -45.28 -25.33
C ARG A 262 4.36 -45.73 -26.00
N LYS A 263 4.26 -45.53 -27.32
CA LYS A 263 3.26 -46.21 -28.14
C LYS A 263 3.79 -47.62 -28.46
N ASN A 264 2.93 -48.62 -28.30
CA ASN A 264 3.10 -49.99 -28.76
C ASN A 264 3.04 -50.06 -30.28
#